data_AF-M0IAK6-F1
#
_entry.id   AF-M0IAK6-F1
#
_cell.length_a   1.000
_cell.length_b   1.000
_cell.length_c   1.000
_cell.angle_alpha   90.00
_cell.angle_beta   90.00
_cell.angle_gamma   90.00
#
_symmetry.space_group_name_H-M   'P 1'
#
loop_
_entity.id
_entity.type
_entity.pdbx_description
1 polymer ?
#
loop_
_entity_poly.entity_id
_entity_poly.type
_entity_poly.pdbx_seq_one_letter_code
_entity_poly.pdbx_strand_id
1 'polypeptide(L)'
;MRLCVLGAGAVGSAVVELAAEHGHVVTAFADSESAVVDADGIDADAVLSKKREEGVVGDADPESVFDADYDVLVEATPTTLGDAEPGFSHVERALADDRHVVLANKGPVAERYADLRALEAESEGTVRFGATVGGALPILSTIEDVGSSRVSAVYGVLNGTANFVLSRMAAEGLDYEHVLAEAQDLGVAEADPTFDVDGTDTALKGVIVANVLSDGETEYTLDDADVEGIQELSGSMLDLAAEDGQTIRLIVEVADGAVRVGPRLVPENGAVAPSGTENAVQIEADYCGRLGITGQGAGGPETASAVLTDVKRLAD
;
A
#
# COMPACT_ATOMS: atom_id res chain seq x y z
N MET A 1 -21.95 2.39 5.76
CA MET A 1 -21.30 3.69 5.56
C MET A 1 -21.47 4.15 4.13
N ARG A 2 -21.54 5.46 3.95
CA ARG A 2 -21.59 6.20 2.70
C ARG A 2 -20.18 6.67 2.37
N LEU A 3 -19.69 6.38 1.18
CA LEU A 3 -18.30 6.58 0.79
C LEU A 3 -18.16 7.71 -0.23
N CYS A 4 -17.20 8.59 -0.01
CA CYS A 4 -16.63 9.47 -1.03
C CYS A 4 -15.30 8.86 -1.48
N VAL A 5 -15.10 8.60 -2.76
CA VAL A 5 -13.88 7.98 -3.28
C VAL A 5 -13.12 8.99 -4.15
N LEU A 6 -11.86 9.28 -3.80
CA LEU A 6 -10.96 10.13 -4.58
C LEU A 6 -9.91 9.26 -5.28
N GLY A 7 -9.76 9.46 -6.60
CA GLY A 7 -8.82 8.73 -7.44
C GLY A 7 -9.49 7.63 -8.25
N ALA A 8 -9.68 7.86 -9.56
CA ALA A 8 -10.28 6.89 -10.49
C ALA A 8 -9.27 5.95 -11.16
N GLY A 9 -8.18 5.62 -10.47
CA GLY A 9 -7.22 4.60 -10.91
C GLY A 9 -7.73 3.18 -10.66
N ALA A 10 -6.82 2.20 -10.73
CA ALA A 10 -7.16 0.79 -10.52
C ALA A 10 -7.78 0.52 -9.13
N VAL A 11 -7.27 1.17 -8.08
CA VAL A 11 -7.76 0.97 -6.70
C VAL A 11 -9.11 1.63 -6.47
N GLY A 12 -9.24 2.94 -6.70
CA GLY A 12 -10.51 3.62 -6.45
C GLY A 12 -11.65 3.12 -7.34
N SER A 13 -11.37 2.76 -8.60
CA SER A 13 -12.37 2.10 -9.45
C SER A 13 -12.84 0.76 -8.88
N ALA A 14 -11.91 -0.05 -8.36
CA ALA A 14 -12.26 -1.33 -7.72
C ALA A 14 -13.00 -1.13 -6.39
N VAL A 15 -12.71 -0.07 -5.64
CA VAL A 15 -13.51 0.30 -4.45
C VAL A 15 -14.95 0.61 -4.86
N VAL A 16 -15.15 1.41 -5.92
CA VAL A 16 -16.49 1.73 -6.43
C VAL A 16 -17.25 0.49 -6.87
N GLU A 17 -16.57 -0.42 -7.57
CA GLU A 17 -17.14 -1.70 -8.02
C GLU A 17 -17.54 -2.61 -6.85
N LEU A 18 -16.69 -2.74 -5.83
CA LEU A 18 -16.85 -3.72 -4.74
C LEU A 18 -17.62 -3.19 -3.52
N ALA A 19 -17.82 -1.88 -3.39
CA ALA A 19 -18.41 -1.27 -2.19
C ALA A 19 -19.79 -1.86 -1.82
N ALA A 20 -20.65 -2.11 -2.81
CA ALA A 20 -21.99 -2.66 -2.58
C ALA A 20 -21.95 -4.08 -2.01
N GLU A 21 -21.00 -4.91 -2.44
CA GLU A 21 -20.80 -6.27 -1.93
C GLU A 21 -20.34 -6.26 -0.46
N HIS A 22 -19.65 -5.19 -0.05
CA HIS A 22 -19.21 -4.95 1.32
C HIS A 22 -20.25 -4.21 2.18
N GLY A 23 -21.45 -3.93 1.64
CA GLY A 23 -22.53 -3.27 2.37
C GLY A 23 -22.32 -1.76 2.54
N HIS A 24 -21.65 -1.13 1.58
CA HIS A 24 -21.41 0.31 1.53
C HIS A 24 -22.04 0.92 0.29
N VAL A 25 -22.29 2.23 0.34
CA VAL A 25 -22.87 3.00 -0.78
C VAL A 25 -21.88 4.08 -1.16
N VAL A 26 -21.47 4.15 -2.42
CA VAL A 26 -20.64 5.26 -2.90
C VAL A 26 -21.54 6.42 -3.29
N THR A 27 -21.37 7.58 -2.67
CA THR A 27 -22.18 8.78 -2.90
C THR A 27 -21.44 9.84 -3.69
N ALA A 28 -20.10 9.76 -3.73
CA ALA A 28 -19.27 10.63 -4.54
C ALA A 28 -18.04 9.88 -5.06
N PHE A 29 -17.65 10.17 -6.30
CA PHE A 29 -16.44 9.64 -6.93
C PHE A 29 -15.80 10.71 -7.80
N ALA A 30 -14.50 10.93 -7.65
CA ALA A 30 -13.76 11.90 -8.46
C ALA A 30 -12.42 11.36 -8.97
N ASP A 31 -12.02 11.89 -10.12
CA ASP A 31 -10.63 11.92 -10.56
C ASP A 31 -10.09 13.37 -10.48
N SER A 32 -8.94 13.62 -11.10
CA SER A 32 -8.30 14.93 -11.06
C SER A 32 -9.03 16.02 -11.86
N GLU A 33 -9.99 15.68 -12.71
CA GLU A 33 -10.63 16.61 -13.66
C GLU A 33 -12.16 16.63 -13.57
N SER A 34 -12.77 15.58 -13.02
CA SER A 34 -14.21 15.39 -12.99
C SER A 34 -14.68 14.67 -11.74
N ALA A 35 -15.94 14.90 -11.39
CA ALA A 35 -16.64 14.21 -10.32
C ALA A 35 -18.08 13.83 -10.70
N VAL A 36 -18.60 12.87 -9.94
CA VAL A 36 -20.02 12.54 -9.87
C VAL A 36 -20.44 12.46 -8.41
N VAL A 37 -21.58 13.08 -8.08
CA VAL A 37 -22.15 13.11 -6.73
C VAL A 37 -23.62 12.72 -6.82
N ASP A 38 -24.01 11.72 -6.04
CA ASP A 38 -25.40 11.28 -5.88
C ASP A 38 -25.66 10.90 -4.42
N ALA A 39 -26.56 11.62 -3.77
CA ALA A 39 -26.91 11.37 -2.37
C ALA A 39 -27.64 10.03 -2.16
N ASP A 40 -28.26 9.46 -3.18
CA ASP A 40 -28.89 8.14 -3.09
C ASP A 40 -27.93 6.99 -3.47
N GLY A 41 -26.73 7.35 -3.95
CA GLY A 41 -25.69 6.43 -4.38
C GLY A 41 -25.51 6.42 -5.89
N ILE A 42 -24.25 6.38 -6.34
CA ILE A 42 -23.92 6.38 -7.77
C ILE A 42 -24.12 4.98 -8.38
N ASP A 43 -24.40 4.93 -9.68
CA ASP A 43 -24.37 3.68 -10.46
C ASP A 43 -22.93 3.36 -10.87
N ALA A 44 -22.33 2.37 -10.19
CA ALA A 44 -20.94 1.97 -10.40
C ALA A 44 -20.66 1.56 -11.85
N ASP A 45 -21.52 0.75 -12.47
CA ASP A 45 -21.32 0.27 -13.84
C ASP A 45 -21.34 1.44 -14.84
N ALA A 46 -22.29 2.37 -14.67
CA ALA A 46 -22.42 3.53 -15.53
C ALA A 46 -21.21 4.46 -15.42
N VAL A 47 -20.80 4.79 -14.20
CA VAL A 47 -19.69 5.72 -13.94
C VAL A 47 -18.35 5.14 -14.39
N LEU A 48 -18.08 3.86 -14.10
CA LEU A 48 -16.85 3.20 -14.54
C LEU A 48 -16.80 3.01 -16.06
N SER A 49 -17.94 2.77 -16.70
CA SER A 49 -18.01 2.73 -18.17
C SER A 49 -17.74 4.09 -18.79
N LYS A 50 -18.33 5.17 -18.24
CA LYS A 50 -18.04 6.54 -18.68
C LYS A 50 -16.55 6.87 -18.55
N LYS A 51 -15.91 6.47 -17.43
CA LYS A 51 -14.46 6.69 -17.24
C LYS A 51 -13.62 5.99 -18.31
N ARG A 52 -13.95 4.75 -18.67
CA ARG A 52 -13.23 3.99 -19.71
C ARG A 52 -13.45 4.54 -21.12
N GLU A 53 -14.66 5.00 -21.44
CA GLU A 53 -15.05 5.42 -22.78
C GLU A 53 -14.74 6.89 -23.07
N GLU A 54 -14.95 7.76 -22.08
CA GLU A 54 -14.88 9.22 -22.23
C GLU A 54 -13.72 9.84 -21.43
N GLY A 55 -13.07 9.08 -20.54
CA GLY A 55 -11.95 9.56 -19.73
C GLY A 55 -12.36 10.35 -18.48
N VAL A 56 -13.65 10.52 -18.21
CA VAL A 56 -14.21 11.28 -17.08
C VAL A 56 -15.19 10.42 -16.26
N VAL A 57 -15.29 10.67 -14.95
CA VAL A 57 -16.27 9.97 -14.09
C VAL A 57 -17.63 10.65 -14.06
N GLY A 58 -17.69 11.93 -14.43
CA GLY A 58 -18.91 12.75 -14.39
C GLY A 58 -18.68 14.13 -14.99
N ASP A 59 -19.58 15.06 -14.69
CA ASP A 59 -19.56 16.43 -15.24
C ASP A 59 -19.41 17.50 -14.15
N ALA A 60 -19.29 17.09 -12.89
CA ALA A 60 -19.11 18.00 -11.75
C ALA A 60 -17.63 18.32 -11.52
N ASP A 61 -17.39 19.39 -10.77
CA ASP A 61 -16.06 19.79 -10.32
C ASP A 61 -15.52 18.79 -9.26
N PRO A 62 -14.25 18.35 -9.33
CA PRO A 62 -13.66 17.44 -8.35
C PRO A 62 -13.88 17.84 -6.88
N GLU A 63 -13.83 19.14 -6.56
CA GLU A 63 -13.98 19.63 -5.19
C GLU A 63 -15.40 19.42 -4.65
N SER A 64 -16.41 19.29 -5.53
CA SER A 64 -17.82 19.13 -5.11
C SER A 64 -18.09 17.85 -4.32
N VAL A 65 -17.19 16.87 -4.37
CA VAL A 65 -17.31 15.63 -3.59
C VAL A 65 -17.18 15.86 -2.09
N PHE A 66 -16.46 16.90 -1.65
CA PHE A 66 -16.35 17.22 -0.23
C PHE A 66 -17.66 17.78 0.34
N ASP A 67 -18.52 18.35 -0.50
CA ASP A 67 -19.86 18.82 -0.12
C ASP A 67 -20.92 17.69 -0.13
N ALA A 68 -20.55 16.49 -0.57
CA ALA A 68 -21.46 15.34 -0.59
C ALA A 68 -21.77 14.83 0.83
N ASP A 69 -22.92 14.18 0.98
CA ASP A 69 -23.27 13.49 2.22
C ASP A 69 -22.61 12.11 2.27
N TYR A 70 -21.44 12.02 2.92
CA TYR A 70 -20.66 10.80 3.11
C TYR A 70 -20.13 10.67 4.55
N ASP A 71 -19.88 9.44 4.99
CA ASP A 71 -19.33 9.11 6.31
C ASP A 71 -17.80 8.96 6.25
N VAL A 72 -17.29 8.40 5.15
CA VAL A 72 -15.88 8.03 4.97
C VAL A 72 -15.33 8.55 3.65
N LEU A 73 -14.20 9.25 3.71
CA LEU A 73 -13.36 9.53 2.55
C LEU A 73 -12.42 8.35 2.30
N VAL A 74 -12.48 7.77 1.11
CA VAL A 74 -11.47 6.84 0.59
C VAL A 74 -10.51 7.62 -0.30
N GLU A 75 -9.26 7.77 0.14
CA GLU A 75 -8.21 8.48 -0.59
C GLU A 75 -7.33 7.47 -1.34
N ALA A 76 -7.56 7.34 -2.65
CA ALA A 76 -6.88 6.41 -3.53
C ALA A 76 -6.22 7.10 -4.73
N THR A 77 -5.84 8.38 -4.58
CA THR A 77 -5.01 9.07 -5.57
C THR A 77 -3.58 8.51 -5.59
N PRO A 78 -2.82 8.72 -6.69
CA PRO A 78 -1.43 8.27 -6.78
C PRO A 78 -0.57 8.81 -5.63
N THR A 79 0.45 8.02 -5.26
CA THR A 79 1.42 8.45 -4.24
C THR A 79 2.34 9.53 -4.79
N THR A 80 2.34 10.68 -4.12
CA THR A 80 3.28 11.78 -4.35
C THR A 80 4.27 11.83 -3.18
N LEU A 81 5.56 11.90 -3.49
CA LEU A 81 6.62 12.08 -2.49
C LEU A 81 6.97 13.56 -2.33
N GLY A 82 7.49 13.92 -1.16
CA GLY A 82 7.90 15.28 -0.84
C GLY A 82 6.88 16.07 -0.03
N ASP A 83 5.72 16.43 -0.61
CA ASP A 83 4.67 17.17 0.10
C ASP A 83 3.39 16.37 0.37
N ALA A 84 3.29 15.16 -0.18
CA ALA A 84 2.13 14.28 -0.11
C ALA A 84 0.85 14.86 -0.73
N GLU A 85 0.95 15.88 -1.58
CA GLU A 85 -0.22 16.49 -2.21
C GLU A 85 -0.65 15.77 -3.51
N PRO A 86 -1.95 15.77 -3.84
CA PRO A 86 -3.06 16.39 -3.09
C PRO A 86 -3.62 15.52 -1.95
N GLY A 87 -3.08 14.30 -1.77
CA GLY A 87 -3.60 13.32 -0.81
C GLY A 87 -3.70 13.88 0.61
N PHE A 88 -2.69 14.62 1.06
CA PHE A 88 -2.70 15.22 2.40
C PHE A 88 -3.80 16.29 2.56
N SER A 89 -3.97 17.19 1.58
CA SER A 89 -5.06 18.18 1.60
C SER A 89 -6.45 17.52 1.62
N HIS A 90 -6.63 16.40 0.93
CA HIS A 90 -7.89 15.65 0.98
C HIS A 90 -8.21 15.15 2.39
N VAL A 91 -7.19 14.65 3.10
CA VAL A 91 -7.34 14.19 4.49
C VAL A 91 -7.67 15.34 5.43
N GLU A 92 -6.96 16.46 5.31
CA GLU A 92 -7.24 17.67 6.09
C GLU A 92 -8.69 18.12 5.91
N ARG A 93 -9.16 18.16 4.65
CA ARG A 93 -10.53 18.59 4.34
C ARG A 93 -11.59 17.67 4.96
N ALA A 94 -11.40 16.35 4.88
CA ALA A 94 -12.35 15.38 5.41
C ALA A 94 -12.38 15.38 6.95
N LEU A 95 -11.23 15.40 7.61
CA LEU A 95 -11.14 15.43 9.08
C LEU A 95 -11.67 16.75 9.66
N ALA A 96 -11.51 17.87 8.95
CA ALA A 96 -12.11 19.16 9.35
C ALA A 96 -13.65 19.14 9.38
N ASP A 97 -14.28 18.21 8.64
CA ASP A 97 -15.73 17.96 8.64
C ASP A 97 -16.10 16.71 9.46
N ASP A 98 -15.20 16.25 10.36
CA ASP A 98 -15.39 15.09 11.24
C ASP A 98 -15.67 13.76 10.50
N ARG A 99 -15.20 13.64 9.24
CA ARG A 99 -15.36 12.44 8.43
C ARG A 99 -14.23 11.45 8.69
N HIS A 100 -14.52 10.16 8.66
CA HIS A 100 -13.46 9.15 8.68
C HIS A 100 -12.67 9.17 7.37
N VAL A 101 -11.44 8.66 7.42
CA VAL A 101 -10.54 8.61 6.27
C VAL A 101 -9.91 7.22 6.16
N VAL A 102 -9.95 6.64 4.96
CA VAL A 102 -9.26 5.40 4.63
C VAL A 102 -8.31 5.65 3.47
N LEU A 103 -7.01 5.43 3.70
CA LEU A 103 -5.95 5.73 2.74
C LEU A 103 -5.49 4.45 2.03
N ALA A 104 -5.46 4.50 0.70
CA ALA A 104 -4.61 3.64 -0.12
C ALA A 104 -3.34 4.37 -0.59
N ASN A 105 -3.31 5.70 -0.48
CA ASN A 105 -2.16 6.53 -0.78
C ASN A 105 -1.12 6.49 0.35
N LYS A 106 0.12 6.14 0.01
CA LYS A 106 1.24 6.06 0.97
C LYS A 106 1.81 7.43 1.38
N GLY A 107 1.62 8.47 0.57
CA GLY A 107 2.26 9.78 0.79
C GLY A 107 1.96 10.37 2.19
N PRO A 108 0.68 10.58 2.55
CA PRO A 108 0.31 11.17 3.83
C PRO A 108 0.84 10.39 5.05
N VAL A 109 0.91 9.07 4.96
CA VAL A 109 1.34 8.19 6.07
C VAL A 109 2.86 7.97 6.13
N ALA A 110 3.57 8.13 5.02
CA ALA A 110 5.01 7.91 4.96
C ALA A 110 5.83 9.20 5.17
N GLU A 111 5.30 10.34 4.71
CA GLU A 111 6.01 11.63 4.69
C GLU A 111 5.54 12.59 5.79
N ARG A 112 4.30 12.43 6.26
CA ARG A 112 3.63 13.39 7.16
C ARG A 112 2.85 12.68 8.27
N TYR A 113 3.43 11.63 8.83
CA TYR A 113 2.73 10.77 9.79
C TYR A 113 2.30 11.52 11.05
N ALA A 114 3.19 12.31 11.66
CA ALA A 114 2.87 13.08 12.86
C ALA A 114 1.80 14.14 12.60
N ASP A 115 1.87 14.83 11.45
CA ASP A 115 0.86 15.81 11.05
C ASP A 115 -0.51 15.14 10.82
N LEU A 116 -0.52 13.98 10.16
CA LEU A 116 -1.73 13.18 9.95
C LEU A 116 -2.39 12.78 11.29
N ARG A 117 -1.59 12.31 12.25
CA ARG A 117 -2.08 11.96 13.59
C ARG A 117 -2.53 13.17 14.40
N ALA A 118 -1.91 14.33 14.20
CA ALA A 118 -2.35 15.58 14.82
C ALA A 118 -3.73 16.00 14.30
N LEU A 119 -3.96 15.93 12.98
CA LEU A 119 -5.28 16.21 12.37
C LEU A 119 -6.35 15.23 12.88
N GLU A 120 -6.03 13.93 12.95
CA GLU A 120 -6.95 12.92 13.46
C GLU A 120 -7.34 13.19 14.92
N ALA A 121 -6.39 13.61 15.76
CA ALA A 121 -6.65 13.90 17.18
C ALA A 121 -7.56 15.11 17.41
N GLU A 122 -7.71 16.00 16.42
CA GLU A 122 -8.58 17.17 16.47
C GLU A 122 -9.99 16.92 15.89
N SER A 123 -10.23 15.73 15.32
CA SER A 123 -11.45 15.33 14.63
C SER A 123 -12.23 14.26 15.40
N GLU A 124 -13.55 14.16 15.20
CA GLU A 124 -14.31 12.95 15.59
C GLU A 124 -14.10 11.79 14.58
N GLY A 125 -13.47 12.09 13.44
CA GLY A 125 -13.07 11.11 12.43
C GLY A 125 -11.97 10.16 12.91
N THR A 126 -11.70 9.14 12.12
CA THR A 126 -10.64 8.15 12.37
C THR A 126 -9.97 7.82 11.06
N VAL A 127 -8.64 7.68 11.09
CA VAL A 127 -7.80 7.40 9.94
C VAL A 127 -7.38 5.93 9.98
N ARG A 128 -7.66 5.21 8.89
CA ARG A 128 -7.16 3.86 8.62
C ARG A 128 -6.35 3.86 7.32
N PHE A 129 -5.35 3.00 7.22
CA PHE A 129 -4.43 2.97 6.07
C PHE A 129 -3.79 1.60 5.85
N GLY A 130 -4.47 0.52 6.20
CA GLY A 130 -4.04 -0.86 6.01
C GLY A 130 -3.66 -1.18 4.56
N ALA A 131 -4.34 -0.58 3.59
CA ALA A 131 -4.06 -0.76 2.16
C ALA A 131 -2.71 -0.20 1.70
N THR A 132 -2.08 0.68 2.50
CA THR A 132 -0.78 1.29 2.15
C THR A 132 0.41 0.33 2.26
N VAL A 133 0.25 -0.77 2.99
CA VAL A 133 1.32 -1.76 3.22
C VAL A 133 0.81 -3.17 2.90
N GLY A 134 1.40 -3.79 1.88
CA GLY A 134 1.14 -5.20 1.56
C GLY A 134 -0.15 -5.48 0.77
N GLY A 135 -0.81 -4.47 0.21
CA GLY A 135 -2.00 -4.67 -0.63
C GLY A 135 -3.15 -5.26 0.17
N ALA A 136 -3.54 -6.51 -0.13
CA ALA A 136 -4.62 -7.20 0.57
C ALA A 136 -4.23 -7.77 1.94
N LEU A 137 -2.93 -7.81 2.26
CA LEU A 137 -2.46 -8.46 3.49
C LEU A 137 -2.79 -7.60 4.72
N PRO A 138 -3.37 -8.18 5.79
CA PRO A 138 -3.74 -7.44 7.00
C PRO A 138 -2.52 -7.19 7.92
N ILE A 139 -1.45 -6.58 7.40
CA ILE A 139 -0.18 -6.42 8.14
C ILE A 139 -0.37 -5.46 9.31
N LEU A 140 -0.82 -4.23 9.03
CA LEU A 140 -0.95 -3.19 10.05
C LEU A 140 -2.01 -3.55 11.10
N SER A 141 -3.11 -4.15 10.66
CA SER A 141 -4.15 -4.64 11.57
C SER A 141 -3.67 -5.82 12.42
N THR A 142 -2.83 -6.72 11.89
CA THR A 142 -2.22 -7.77 12.71
C THR A 142 -1.27 -7.18 13.76
N ILE A 143 -0.49 -6.15 13.42
CA ILE A 143 0.37 -5.44 14.39
C ILE A 143 -0.49 -4.79 15.49
N GLU A 144 -1.59 -4.13 15.13
CA GLU A 144 -2.56 -3.56 16.08
C GLU A 144 -3.15 -4.64 17.00
N ASP A 145 -3.60 -5.77 16.44
CA ASP A 145 -4.23 -6.87 17.18
C ASP A 145 -3.23 -7.60 18.12
N VAL A 146 -1.95 -7.68 17.74
CA VAL A 146 -0.87 -8.20 18.60
C VAL A 146 -0.47 -7.18 19.68
N GLY A 147 -0.59 -5.89 19.37
CA GLY A 147 -0.09 -4.75 20.13
C GLY A 147 1.33 -4.37 19.69
N SER A 148 1.46 -3.17 19.11
CA SER A 148 2.71 -2.60 18.56
C SER A 148 3.92 -2.76 19.50
N SER A 149 3.74 -2.41 20.79
CA SER A 149 4.77 -2.52 21.84
C SER A 149 5.31 -3.93 22.10
N ARG A 150 4.65 -4.97 21.57
CA ARG A 150 5.06 -6.39 21.72
C ARG A 150 5.75 -6.94 20.49
N VAL A 151 5.76 -6.19 19.39
CA VAL A 151 6.41 -6.57 18.14
C VAL A 151 7.86 -6.10 18.20
N SER A 152 8.80 -7.04 18.14
CA SER A 152 10.23 -6.75 18.19
C SER A 152 10.84 -6.51 16.82
N ALA A 153 10.28 -7.14 15.78
CA ALA A 153 10.76 -6.99 14.42
C ALA A 153 9.69 -7.33 13.38
N VAL A 154 9.77 -6.68 12.23
CA VAL A 154 9.00 -7.02 11.02
C VAL A 154 9.97 -7.21 9.86
N TYR A 155 9.89 -8.36 9.20
CA TYR A 155 10.65 -8.67 7.98
C TYR A 155 9.67 -8.85 6.82
N GLY A 156 9.90 -8.21 5.68
CA GLY A 156 8.94 -8.24 4.59
C GLY A 156 9.56 -8.28 3.19
N VAL A 157 8.95 -9.08 2.32
CA VAL A 157 9.01 -8.91 0.86
C VAL A 157 7.74 -8.15 0.47
N LEU A 158 7.87 -6.86 0.21
CA LEU A 158 6.72 -5.95 0.06
C LEU A 158 6.59 -5.31 -1.32
N ASN A 159 7.45 -5.70 -2.27
CA ASN A 159 7.42 -5.21 -3.65
C ASN A 159 7.34 -6.37 -4.64
N GLY A 160 6.21 -6.47 -5.34
CA GLY A 160 5.91 -7.57 -6.27
C GLY A 160 6.83 -7.56 -7.50
N THR A 161 7.18 -6.39 -8.03
CA THR A 161 8.07 -6.24 -9.19
C THR A 161 9.48 -6.78 -8.87
N ALA A 162 10.08 -6.30 -7.78
CA ALA A 162 11.39 -6.76 -7.33
C ALA A 162 11.37 -8.27 -6.98
N ASN A 163 10.31 -8.76 -6.33
CA ASN A 163 10.17 -10.18 -6.03
C ASN A 163 10.06 -11.03 -7.30
N PHE A 164 9.33 -10.56 -8.30
CA PHE A 164 9.20 -11.23 -9.59
C PHE A 164 10.57 -11.33 -10.27
N VAL A 165 11.29 -10.20 -10.36
CA VAL A 165 12.62 -10.16 -10.98
C VAL A 165 13.58 -11.14 -10.30
N LEU A 166 13.71 -11.08 -8.97
CA LEU A 166 14.59 -11.98 -8.22
C LEU A 166 14.18 -13.45 -8.34
N SER A 167 12.88 -13.74 -8.31
CA SER A 167 12.35 -15.11 -8.46
C SER A 167 12.65 -15.67 -9.86
N ARG A 168 12.48 -14.86 -10.91
CA ARG A 168 12.76 -15.28 -12.29
C ARG A 168 14.25 -15.44 -12.56
N MET A 169 15.08 -14.52 -12.07
CA MET A 169 16.54 -14.64 -12.14
C MET A 169 17.01 -15.93 -11.46
N ALA A 170 16.49 -16.25 -10.27
CA ALA A 170 16.86 -17.46 -9.53
C ALA A 170 16.38 -18.76 -10.22
N ALA A 171 15.21 -18.75 -10.85
CA ALA A 171 14.65 -19.92 -11.50
C ALA A 171 15.33 -20.26 -12.84
N GLU A 172 15.80 -19.24 -13.57
CA GLU A 172 16.29 -19.39 -14.95
C GLU A 172 17.79 -19.09 -15.11
N GLY A 173 18.47 -18.62 -14.06
CA GLY A 173 19.88 -18.25 -14.10
C GLY A 173 20.16 -17.07 -15.05
N LEU A 174 19.19 -16.16 -15.18
CA LEU A 174 19.23 -15.03 -16.11
C LEU A 174 19.76 -13.77 -15.43
N ASP A 175 20.35 -12.88 -16.22
CA ASP A 175 20.84 -11.58 -15.76
C ASP A 175 19.69 -10.58 -15.55
N TYR A 176 19.88 -9.65 -14.62
CA TYR A 176 18.91 -8.64 -14.20
C TYR A 176 18.26 -7.88 -15.37
N GLU A 177 19.07 -7.36 -16.30
CA GLU A 177 18.56 -6.55 -17.42
C GLU A 177 17.58 -7.32 -18.31
N HIS A 178 17.82 -8.62 -18.52
CA HIS A 178 16.97 -9.44 -19.36
C HIS A 178 15.62 -9.73 -18.68
N VAL A 179 15.66 -10.08 -17.39
CA VAL A 179 14.46 -10.36 -16.60
C VAL A 179 13.62 -9.10 -16.38
N LEU A 180 14.25 -7.94 -16.18
CA LEU A 180 13.54 -6.68 -16.06
C LEU A 180 12.78 -6.33 -17.34
N ALA A 181 13.40 -6.51 -18.51
CA ALA A 181 12.74 -6.30 -19.79
C ALA A 181 11.53 -7.25 -19.97
N GLU A 182 11.65 -8.51 -19.56
CA GLU A 182 10.53 -9.45 -19.57
C GLU A 182 9.41 -9.01 -18.61
N ALA A 183 9.76 -8.54 -17.41
CA ALA A 183 8.78 -8.02 -16.46
C ALA A 183 7.99 -6.83 -17.04
N GLN A 184 8.64 -5.97 -17.84
CA GLN A 184 7.99 -4.86 -18.55
C GLN A 184 7.06 -5.37 -19.65
N ASP A 185 7.50 -6.34 -20.46
CA ASP A 185 6.68 -6.93 -21.53
C ASP A 185 5.42 -7.63 -20.99
N LEU A 186 5.52 -8.22 -19.79
CA LEU A 186 4.41 -8.86 -19.09
C LEU A 186 3.51 -7.88 -18.33
N GLY A 187 3.88 -6.59 -18.27
CA GLY A 187 3.17 -5.57 -17.50
C GLY A 187 3.29 -5.71 -15.98
N VAL A 188 4.28 -6.48 -15.51
CA VAL A 188 4.63 -6.57 -14.07
C VAL A 188 5.40 -5.34 -13.63
N ALA A 189 6.27 -4.81 -14.50
CA ALA A 189 7.04 -3.60 -14.25
C ALA A 189 6.58 -2.46 -15.18
N GLU A 190 6.58 -1.23 -14.69
CA GLU A 190 6.33 -0.05 -15.53
C GLU A 190 7.53 0.27 -16.44
N ALA A 191 7.33 1.20 -17.38
CA ALA A 191 8.40 1.65 -18.29
C ALA A 191 9.59 2.26 -17.52
N ASP A 192 9.32 2.94 -16.41
CA ASP A 192 10.32 3.36 -15.43
C ASP A 192 10.09 2.58 -14.12
N PRO A 193 10.83 1.48 -13.89
CA PRO A 193 10.65 0.64 -12.71
C PRO A 193 11.56 1.07 -11.54
N THR A 194 12.20 2.25 -11.63
CA THR A 194 13.24 2.68 -10.68
C THR A 194 12.77 2.58 -9.24
N PHE A 195 11.57 3.10 -8.95
CA PHE A 195 10.95 3.13 -7.64
C PHE A 195 10.72 1.74 -7.00
N ASP A 196 10.58 0.70 -7.82
CA ASP A 196 10.44 -0.68 -7.36
C ASP A 196 11.80 -1.33 -7.10
N VAL A 197 12.72 -1.20 -8.06
CA VAL A 197 13.97 -1.98 -8.10
C VAL A 197 15.10 -1.35 -7.28
N ASP A 198 15.05 -0.04 -7.02
CA ASP A 198 15.98 0.64 -6.12
C ASP A 198 15.62 0.46 -4.64
N GLY A 199 14.43 -0.07 -4.36
CA GLY A 199 13.94 -0.34 -3.01
C GLY A 199 13.11 0.77 -2.37
N THR A 200 12.88 1.89 -3.06
CA THR A 200 12.17 3.05 -2.49
C THR A 200 10.73 2.73 -2.09
N ASP A 201 9.95 2.03 -2.92
CA ASP A 201 8.59 1.60 -2.55
C ASP A 201 8.59 0.68 -1.31
N THR A 202 9.60 -0.20 -1.22
CA THR A 202 9.78 -1.11 -0.08
C THR A 202 10.15 -0.33 1.18
N ALA A 203 10.97 0.70 1.05
CA ALA A 203 11.39 1.58 2.15
C ALA A 203 10.21 2.41 2.68
N LEU A 204 9.38 2.99 1.82
CA LEU A 204 8.17 3.71 2.23
C LEU A 204 7.22 2.82 3.04
N LYS A 205 7.01 1.58 2.59
CA LYS A 205 6.20 0.61 3.35
C LYS A 205 6.85 0.27 4.70
N GLY A 206 8.17 0.16 4.74
CA GLY A 206 8.94 0.00 5.98
C GLY A 206 8.77 1.15 6.96
N VAL A 207 8.84 2.38 6.48
CA VAL A 207 8.64 3.60 7.25
C VAL A 207 7.24 3.65 7.85
N ILE A 208 6.20 3.34 7.07
CA ILE A 208 4.82 3.26 7.57
C ILE A 208 4.73 2.22 8.70
N VAL A 209 5.33 1.04 8.53
CA VAL A 209 5.37 0.00 9.58
C VAL A 209 6.12 0.51 10.82
N ALA A 210 7.26 1.17 10.66
CA ALA A 210 8.05 1.72 11.76
C ALA A 210 7.26 2.77 12.57
N ASN A 211 6.55 3.66 11.89
CA ASN A 211 5.67 4.64 12.53
C ASN A 211 4.53 3.97 13.32
N VAL A 212 3.91 2.93 12.76
CA VAL A 212 2.88 2.15 13.48
C VAL A 212 3.46 1.43 14.70
N LEU A 213 4.66 0.87 14.60
CA LEU A 213 5.34 0.21 15.72
C LEU A 213 5.75 1.19 16.81
N SER A 214 6.16 2.40 16.43
CA SER A 214 6.60 3.42 17.38
C SER A 214 5.47 4.07 18.16
N ASP A 215 4.21 3.92 17.72
CA ASP A 215 3.02 4.44 18.41
C ASP A 215 3.17 5.91 18.86
N GLY A 216 3.75 6.75 17.99
CA GLY A 216 3.97 8.18 18.23
C GLY A 216 5.17 8.55 19.11
N GLU A 217 5.97 7.59 19.60
CA GLU A 217 7.19 7.88 20.38
C GLU A 217 8.33 8.46 19.51
N THR A 218 8.41 8.07 18.24
CA THR A 218 9.39 8.50 17.26
C THR A 218 8.72 8.48 15.89
N GLU A 219 8.96 9.53 15.11
CA GLU A 219 8.56 9.57 13.70
C GLU A 219 9.73 9.12 12.84
N TYR A 220 9.44 8.26 11.87
CA TYR A 220 10.36 7.80 10.83
C TYR A 220 9.93 8.37 9.50
N THR A 221 10.90 8.76 8.70
CA THR A 221 10.74 9.23 7.32
C THR A 221 11.61 8.39 6.38
N LEU A 222 11.47 8.61 5.07
CA LEU A 222 12.28 7.90 4.08
C LEU A 222 13.79 8.16 4.24
N ASP A 223 14.16 9.36 4.71
CA ASP A 223 15.56 9.74 4.97
C ASP A 223 16.18 8.95 6.14
N ASP A 224 15.36 8.33 7.00
CA ASP A 224 15.81 7.48 8.11
C ASP A 224 16.06 6.03 7.69
N ALA A 225 15.68 5.65 6.46
CA ALA A 225 15.82 4.28 5.94
C ALA A 225 17.18 4.08 5.25
N ASP A 226 17.84 2.95 5.55
CA ASP A 226 19.01 2.48 4.80
C ASP A 226 18.54 1.61 3.63
N VAL A 227 18.78 2.03 2.39
CA VAL A 227 18.17 1.44 1.19
C VAL A 227 19.21 0.98 0.18
N GLU A 228 19.16 -0.30 -0.15
CA GLU A 228 19.91 -0.94 -1.23
C GLU A 228 18.94 -1.69 -2.16
N GLY A 229 19.04 -1.44 -3.46
CA GLY A 229 18.19 -2.08 -4.46
C GLY A 229 18.69 -3.44 -4.93
N ILE A 230 18.12 -3.94 -6.03
CA ILE A 230 18.42 -5.26 -6.59
C ILE A 230 19.30 -5.23 -7.85
N GLN A 231 19.64 -4.04 -8.35
CA GLN A 231 20.24 -3.86 -9.67
C GLN A 231 21.64 -4.45 -9.82
N GLU A 232 22.40 -4.57 -8.71
CA GLU A 232 23.76 -5.08 -8.72
C GLU A 232 23.86 -6.62 -8.55
N LEU A 233 22.72 -7.30 -8.40
CA LEU A 233 22.69 -8.75 -8.23
C LEU A 233 22.90 -9.47 -9.57
N SER A 234 23.79 -10.47 -9.58
CA SER A 234 24.01 -11.34 -10.74
C SER A 234 23.30 -12.68 -10.58
N GLY A 235 22.95 -13.33 -11.69
CA GLY A 235 22.37 -14.69 -11.68
C GLY A 235 23.24 -15.69 -10.91
N SER A 236 24.57 -15.59 -11.06
CA SER A 236 25.53 -16.43 -10.34
C SER A 236 25.49 -16.29 -8.80
N MET A 237 25.09 -15.13 -8.26
CA MET A 237 24.89 -14.97 -6.81
C MET A 237 23.66 -15.75 -6.34
N LEU A 238 22.60 -15.76 -7.15
CA LEU A 238 21.37 -16.50 -6.87
C LEU A 238 21.59 -18.01 -6.99
N ASP A 239 22.34 -18.45 -8.01
CA ASP A 239 22.73 -19.85 -8.18
C ASP A 239 23.51 -20.36 -6.96
N LEU A 240 24.49 -19.58 -6.49
CA LEU A 240 25.27 -19.91 -5.30
C LEU A 240 24.42 -19.96 -4.03
N ALA A 241 23.45 -19.06 -3.89
CA ALA A 241 22.50 -19.10 -2.77
C ALA A 241 21.68 -20.40 -2.77
N ALA A 242 21.22 -20.82 -3.96
CA ALA A 242 20.40 -22.03 -4.13
C ALA A 242 21.17 -23.31 -3.77
N GLU A 243 22.50 -23.36 -4.00
CA GLU A 243 23.34 -24.50 -3.58
C GLU A 243 23.28 -24.77 -2.07
N ASP A 244 23.04 -23.73 -1.27
CA ASP A 244 22.89 -23.80 0.19
C ASP A 244 21.42 -23.83 0.68
N GLY A 245 20.45 -24.04 -0.24
CA GLY A 245 19.03 -24.02 0.08
C GLY A 245 18.53 -22.65 0.54
N GLN A 246 19.15 -21.59 0.05
CA GLN A 246 18.78 -20.19 0.26
C GLN A 246 18.36 -19.55 -1.06
N THR A 247 17.67 -18.42 -0.97
CA THR A 247 17.41 -17.53 -2.10
C THR A 247 17.68 -16.09 -1.67
N ILE A 248 17.78 -15.17 -2.63
CA ILE A 248 17.91 -13.73 -2.33
C ILE A 248 16.57 -13.06 -2.55
N ARG A 249 16.16 -12.24 -1.57
CA ARG A 249 14.96 -11.40 -1.64
C ARG A 249 15.30 -9.97 -1.25
N LEU A 250 14.59 -9.01 -1.83
CA LEU A 250 14.58 -7.64 -1.34
C LEU A 250 13.76 -7.62 -0.06
N ILE A 251 14.43 -7.50 1.09
CA ILE A 251 13.81 -7.54 2.40
C ILE A 251 13.80 -6.14 2.99
N VAL A 252 12.63 -5.70 3.45
CA VAL A 252 12.55 -4.67 4.48
C VAL A 252 12.64 -5.31 5.86
N GLU A 253 13.49 -4.77 6.71
CA GLU A 253 13.64 -5.09 8.12
C GLU A 253 13.31 -3.83 8.92
N VAL A 254 12.27 -3.92 9.76
CA VAL A 254 11.94 -2.90 10.76
C VAL A 254 12.20 -3.52 12.13
N ALA A 255 13.33 -3.18 12.73
CA ALA A 255 13.80 -3.73 14.00
C ALA A 255 14.77 -2.77 14.68
N ASP A 256 14.84 -2.83 16.02
CA ASP A 256 15.79 -2.05 16.83
C ASP A 256 15.77 -0.53 16.53
N GLY A 257 14.59 0.02 16.23
CA GLY A 257 14.43 1.44 15.90
C GLY A 257 15.08 1.87 14.57
N ALA A 258 15.17 0.95 13.61
CA ALA A 258 15.73 1.23 12.28
C ALA A 258 14.89 0.57 11.19
N VAL A 259 14.89 1.20 10.00
CA VAL A 259 14.33 0.66 8.76
C VAL A 259 15.50 0.36 7.82
N ARG A 260 15.62 -0.89 7.38
CA ARG A 260 16.66 -1.32 6.43
C ARG A 260 16.01 -2.06 5.28
N VAL A 261 16.35 -1.69 4.06
CA VAL A 261 15.92 -2.34 2.83
C VAL A 261 17.15 -2.82 2.09
N GLY A 262 17.17 -4.09 1.72
CA GLY A 262 18.26 -4.60 0.90
C GLY A 262 18.11 -6.05 0.50
N PRO A 263 18.90 -6.52 -0.48
CA PRO A 263 19.03 -7.93 -0.77
C PRO A 263 19.49 -8.71 0.47
N ARG A 264 18.79 -9.79 0.81
CA ARG A 264 19.13 -10.69 1.92
C ARG A 264 18.99 -12.15 1.50
N LEU A 265 19.90 -12.99 2.01
CA LEU A 265 19.77 -14.44 1.93
C LEU A 265 18.68 -14.89 2.89
N VAL A 266 17.71 -15.63 2.37
CA VAL A 266 16.60 -16.21 3.13
C VAL A 266 16.41 -17.68 2.75
N PRO A 267 15.92 -18.54 3.66
CA PRO A 267 15.59 -19.93 3.30
C PRO A 267 14.54 -19.99 2.20
N GLU A 268 14.74 -20.83 1.19
CA GLU A 268 13.81 -20.97 0.04
C GLU A 268 12.38 -21.33 0.46
N ASN A 269 12.23 -22.06 1.57
CA ASN A 269 10.94 -22.47 2.13
C ASN A 269 10.58 -21.66 3.39
N GLY A 270 11.17 -20.47 3.56
CA GLY A 270 10.93 -19.56 4.67
C GLY A 270 9.69 -18.67 4.47
N ALA A 271 9.22 -18.04 5.56
CA ALA A 271 8.04 -17.18 5.54
C ALA A 271 8.18 -15.93 4.64
N VAL A 272 9.41 -15.48 4.40
CA VAL A 272 9.74 -14.31 3.57
C VAL A 272 10.42 -14.70 2.25
N ALA A 273 10.08 -15.88 1.72
CA ALA A 273 10.47 -16.33 0.38
C ALA A 273 9.25 -16.62 -0.52
N PRO A 274 8.32 -15.65 -0.68
CA PRO A 274 7.21 -15.81 -1.60
C PRO A 274 7.72 -15.91 -3.05
N SER A 275 6.83 -16.35 -3.94
CA SER A 275 7.12 -16.52 -5.36
C SER A 275 6.35 -15.53 -6.22
N GLY A 276 6.86 -15.25 -7.42
CA GLY A 276 6.19 -14.36 -8.37
C GLY A 276 6.03 -12.94 -7.80
N THR A 277 4.81 -12.40 -7.88
CA THR A 277 4.47 -11.04 -7.43
C THR A 277 3.85 -11.00 -6.03
N GLU A 278 3.86 -12.11 -5.31
CA GLU A 278 3.31 -12.18 -3.95
C GLU A 278 4.16 -11.35 -2.98
N ASN A 279 3.48 -10.76 -2.00
CA ASN A 279 4.11 -10.17 -0.82
C ASN A 279 4.07 -11.17 0.34
N ALA A 280 5.04 -11.06 1.22
CA ALA A 280 5.05 -11.80 2.48
C ALA A 280 5.68 -11.00 3.61
N VAL A 281 5.18 -11.19 4.82
CA VAL A 281 5.72 -10.60 6.04
C VAL A 281 5.86 -11.65 7.13
N GLN A 282 6.96 -11.59 7.86
CA GLN A 282 7.15 -12.24 9.15
C GLN A 282 7.18 -11.17 10.26
N ILE A 283 6.25 -11.28 11.19
CA ILE A 283 6.19 -10.46 12.41
C ILE A 283 6.77 -11.28 13.57
N GLU A 284 7.77 -10.73 14.27
CA GLU A 284 8.30 -11.30 15.50
C GLU A 284 7.74 -10.56 16.71
N ALA A 285 7.18 -11.30 17.68
CA ALA A 285 6.58 -10.72 18.87
C ALA A 285 6.67 -11.64 20.10
N ASP A 286 6.67 -11.03 21.29
CA ASP A 286 7.01 -11.67 22.58
C ASP A 286 6.36 -13.04 22.83
N TYR A 287 5.05 -13.15 22.58
CA TYR A 287 4.24 -14.30 23.01
C TYR A 287 3.80 -15.21 21.87
N CYS A 288 3.64 -14.67 20.66
CA CYS A 288 3.26 -15.47 19.49
C CYS A 288 4.47 -15.94 18.68
N GLY A 289 5.69 -15.54 19.05
CA GLY A 289 6.91 -15.93 18.36
C GLY A 289 6.94 -15.31 16.97
N ARG A 290 6.75 -16.12 15.93
CA ARG A 290 6.79 -15.70 14.52
C ARG A 290 5.44 -15.90 13.86
N LEU A 291 4.88 -14.83 13.31
CA LEU A 291 3.66 -14.86 12.50
C LEU A 291 4.02 -14.59 11.04
N GLY A 292 3.67 -15.51 10.14
CA GLY A 292 3.86 -15.34 8.69
C GLY A 292 2.54 -15.01 8.00
N ILE A 293 2.54 -14.01 7.11
CA ILE A 293 1.42 -13.63 6.27
C ILE A 293 1.93 -13.56 4.82
N THR A 294 1.25 -14.23 3.89
CA THR A 294 1.61 -14.25 2.46
C THR A 294 0.37 -14.13 1.60
N GLY A 295 0.48 -13.42 0.49
CA GLY A 295 -0.59 -13.28 -0.50
C GLY A 295 -0.31 -12.21 -1.53
N GLN A 296 -1.35 -11.73 -2.21
CA GLN A 296 -1.20 -10.71 -3.25
C GLN A 296 -0.91 -9.33 -2.65
N GLY A 297 0.21 -8.74 -3.09
CA GLY A 297 0.76 -7.50 -2.56
C GLY A 297 0.35 -6.21 -3.26
N ALA A 298 -0.34 -6.34 -4.40
CA ALA A 298 -0.76 -5.26 -5.27
C ALA A 298 -1.95 -5.74 -6.13
N GLY A 299 -2.57 -4.80 -6.84
CA GLY A 299 -3.76 -5.04 -7.67
C GLY A 299 -4.95 -4.21 -7.21
N GLY A 300 -5.81 -3.82 -8.16
CA GLY A 300 -6.98 -2.99 -7.89
C GLY A 300 -7.93 -3.66 -6.89
N PRO A 301 -8.48 -4.85 -7.20
CA PRO A 301 -9.38 -5.60 -6.31
C PRO A 301 -8.75 -5.97 -4.96
N GLU A 302 -7.48 -6.38 -4.97
CA GLU A 302 -6.73 -6.76 -3.77
C GLU A 302 -6.59 -5.58 -2.80
N THR A 303 -6.20 -4.42 -3.31
CA THR A 303 -6.04 -3.20 -2.51
C THR A 303 -7.40 -2.65 -2.07
N ALA A 304 -8.41 -2.69 -2.96
CA ALA A 304 -9.77 -2.30 -2.62
C ALA A 304 -10.37 -3.15 -1.50
N SER A 305 -10.07 -4.46 -1.47
CA SER A 305 -10.48 -5.34 -0.37
C SER A 305 -9.91 -4.92 0.99
N ALA A 306 -8.65 -4.48 1.03
CA ALA A 306 -8.04 -3.93 2.24
C ALA A 306 -8.70 -2.60 2.66
N VAL A 307 -8.93 -1.69 1.70
CA VAL A 307 -9.67 -0.44 1.93
C VAL A 307 -11.04 -0.71 2.53
N LEU A 308 -11.84 -1.60 1.93
CA LEU A 308 -13.19 -1.90 2.40
C LEU A 308 -13.18 -2.64 3.74
N THR A 309 -12.12 -3.40 4.05
CA THR A 309 -11.90 -3.99 5.37
C THR A 309 -11.63 -2.92 6.43
N ASP A 310 -10.85 -1.91 6.10
CA ASP A 310 -10.60 -0.76 6.97
C ASP A 310 -11.86 0.07 7.20
N VAL A 311 -12.65 0.32 6.15
CA VAL A 311 -13.98 0.96 6.29
C VAL A 311 -14.83 0.19 7.30
N LYS A 312 -14.87 -1.14 7.21
CA LYS A 312 -15.60 -1.99 8.15
C LYS A 312 -15.05 -1.95 9.59
N ARG A 313 -13.77 -1.60 9.79
CA ARG A 313 -13.14 -1.46 11.11
C ARG A 313 -13.40 -0.09 11.76
N LEU A 314 -13.98 0.86 11.04
CA LEU A 314 -14.46 2.11 11.61
C LEU A 314 -15.70 1.83 12.48
N ALA A 315 -15.84 2.58 13.57
CA ALA A 315 -17.06 2.53 14.38
C ALA A 315 -18.19 3.26 13.65
N ASP A 316 -19.43 2.82 13.86
CA ASP A 316 -20.64 3.54 13.42
C ASP A 316 -20.88 4.82 14.24
#